data_AF-A0A9E1VJ32-F1
#
_entry.id   AF-A0A9E1VJ32-F1
#
_cell.length_a   1.000
_cell.length_b   1.000
_cell.length_c   1.000
_cell.angle_alpha   90.00
_cell.angle_beta   90.00
_cell.angle_gamma   90.00
#
_symmetry.space_group_name_H-M   'P 1'
#
loop_
_entity.id
_entity.type
_entity.pdbx_description
1 polymer ?
#
loop_
_entity_poly.entity_id
_entity_poly.type
_entity_poly.pdbx_seq_one_letter_code
_entity_poly.pdbx_strand_id
1 'polypeptide(L)'
;MLLCTKMLPRVAVMLLALLLAAPAVPAAPAAAQGPAYLADVDDLPLAPGLVEDTDARVAFDKPEGRIVQAMASGRADPAGVRVFYAETLPGLGWRRAAEGTWTRGTETLRMIVDTRDGRVVVRFAIAPSAP
;
A
#
# COMPACT_ATOMS: atom_id res chain seq x y z
N MET A 1 30.34 -71.69 -25.39
CA MET A 1 29.01 -71.22 -25.83
C MET A 1 28.65 -69.99 -25.02
N LEU A 2 28.51 -68.85 -25.71
CA LEU A 2 27.78 -67.61 -25.38
C LEU A 2 28.07 -66.93 -24.02
N LEU A 3 28.83 -65.82 -24.01
CA LEU A 3 28.33 -64.43 -24.15
C LEU A 3 27.22 -64.05 -23.14
N CYS A 4 27.47 -63.00 -22.35
CA CYS A 4 26.61 -61.84 -22.07
C CYS A 4 26.78 -61.37 -20.62
N THR A 5 27.40 -60.20 -20.41
CA THR A 5 26.67 -58.95 -20.12
C THR A 5 26.16 -58.96 -18.67
N LYS A 6 26.67 -58.17 -17.73
CA LYS A 6 26.57 -56.71 -17.76
C LYS A 6 27.42 -56.12 -16.62
N MET A 7 28.52 -55.47 -16.98
CA MET A 7 29.02 -54.35 -16.18
C MET A 7 27.89 -53.31 -16.10
N LEU A 8 27.35 -53.08 -14.90
CA LEU A 8 26.62 -51.90 -14.36
C LEU A 8 25.47 -52.34 -13.43
N PRO A 9 25.31 -51.72 -12.25
CA PRO A 9 25.08 -50.27 -12.25
C PRO A 9 25.78 -49.55 -11.10
N ARG A 10 27.09 -49.30 -11.23
CA ARG A 10 27.70 -48.13 -10.55
C ARG A 10 27.05 -46.80 -11.01
N VAL A 11 26.40 -46.83 -12.19
CA VAL A 11 25.60 -45.72 -12.73
C VAL A 11 24.32 -45.43 -11.94
N ALA A 12 23.72 -46.41 -11.26
CA ALA A 12 22.51 -46.17 -10.48
C ALA A 12 22.78 -45.33 -9.23
N VAL A 13 23.94 -45.51 -8.59
CA VAL A 13 24.33 -44.74 -7.39
C VAL A 13 24.71 -43.29 -7.75
N MET A 14 25.25 -43.07 -8.95
CA MET A 14 25.67 -41.73 -9.38
C MET A 14 24.50 -40.84 -9.84
N LEU A 15 23.37 -41.42 -10.24
CA LEU A 15 22.17 -40.67 -10.65
C LEU A 15 21.32 -40.18 -9.46
N LEU A 16 21.45 -40.79 -8.27
CA LEU A 16 20.71 -40.35 -7.08
C LEU A 16 21.37 -39.16 -6.36
N ALA A 17 22.67 -38.92 -6.60
CA ALA A 17 23.40 -37.81 -5.99
C ALA A 17 23.19 -36.46 -6.70
N LEU A 18 22.62 -36.44 -7.90
CA LEU A 18 22.45 -35.22 -8.69
C LEU A 18 21.12 -34.48 -8.44
N LEU A 19 20.20 -35.06 -7.66
CA LEU A 19 18.87 -34.49 -7.43
C LEU A 19 18.79 -33.49 -6.26
N LEU A 20 19.89 -33.21 -5.54
CA LEU A 20 19.88 -32.33 -4.36
C LEU A 20 20.47 -30.93 -4.56
N ALA A 21 20.90 -30.57 -5.77
CA ALA A 21 21.38 -29.21 -6.04
C ALA A 21 20.22 -28.28 -6.45
N ALA A 22 19.30 -27.99 -5.52
CA ALA A 22 18.35 -26.90 -5.70
C ALA A 22 19.10 -25.57 -5.57
N PRO A 23 19.08 -24.67 -6.57
CA PRO A 23 19.65 -23.34 -6.41
C PRO A 23 18.80 -22.61 -5.37
N ALA A 24 19.41 -22.28 -4.23
CA ALA A 24 18.83 -21.36 -3.27
C ALA A 24 18.71 -20.00 -3.96
N VAL A 25 17.53 -19.68 -4.49
CA VAL A 25 17.21 -18.34 -4.97
C VAL A 25 17.28 -17.42 -3.75
N PRO A 26 18.20 -16.44 -3.71
CA PRO A 26 18.20 -15.48 -2.62
C PRO A 26 16.89 -14.70 -2.71
N ALA A 27 16.03 -14.87 -1.70
CA ALA A 27 14.88 -14.00 -1.52
C ALA A 27 15.43 -12.60 -1.29
N ALA A 28 15.33 -11.73 -2.30
CA ALA A 28 15.71 -10.34 -2.13
C ALA A 28 14.88 -9.76 -0.97
N PRO A 29 15.52 -9.04 -0.03
CA PRO A 29 14.77 -8.39 1.04
C PRO A 29 13.80 -7.43 0.38
N ALA A 30 12.49 -7.66 0.59
CA ALA A 30 11.50 -6.65 0.29
C ALA A 30 11.86 -5.45 1.15
N ALA A 31 12.44 -4.41 0.54
CA ALA A 31 12.72 -3.17 1.22
C ALA A 31 11.39 -2.72 1.83
N ALA A 32 11.29 -2.74 3.16
CA ALA A 32 10.19 -2.12 3.87
C ALA A 32 10.31 -0.62 3.61
N GLN A 33 9.67 -0.17 2.53
CA GLN A 33 9.47 1.25 2.28
C GLN A 33 8.66 1.73 3.49
N GLY A 34 9.19 2.72 4.21
CA GLY A 34 8.46 3.36 5.30
C GLY A 34 7.09 3.85 4.82
N PRO A 35 6.17 4.20 5.74
CA PRO A 35 4.88 4.74 5.35
C PRO A 35 5.08 5.91 4.38
N ALA A 36 4.42 5.86 3.23
CA ALA A 36 4.34 6.98 2.31
C ALA A 36 3.28 7.96 2.83
N TYR A 37 3.42 9.25 2.53
CA TYR A 37 2.54 10.32 2.97
C TYR A 37 2.03 11.11 1.78
N LEU A 38 0.91 11.82 1.96
CA LEU A 38 0.44 12.78 0.95
C LEU A 38 1.39 13.98 0.86
N ALA A 39 1.69 14.43 -0.35
CA ALA A 39 2.68 15.45 -0.62
C ALA A 39 2.34 16.82 -0.01
N ASP A 40 1.05 17.18 0.05
CA ASP A 40 0.58 18.46 0.60
C ASP A 40 0.11 18.35 2.07
N VAL A 41 0.20 17.15 2.67
CA VAL A 41 -0.21 16.89 4.06
C VAL A 41 0.81 15.93 4.69
N ASP A 42 1.91 16.48 5.18
CA ASP A 42 3.11 15.74 5.62
C ASP A 42 2.82 14.62 6.64
N ASP A 43 1.77 14.75 7.44
CA ASP A 43 1.43 13.82 8.51
C ASP A 43 0.33 12.82 8.15
N LEU A 44 -0.26 12.91 6.95
CA LEU A 44 -1.35 12.03 6.52
C LEU A 44 -0.81 10.86 5.67
N PRO A 45 -0.73 9.64 6.21
CA PRO A 45 -0.13 8.51 5.52
C PRO A 45 -1.03 7.95 4.42
N LEU A 46 -0.42 7.42 3.36
CA LEU A 46 -1.08 6.66 2.31
C LEU A 46 -1.35 5.23 2.78
N ALA A 47 -2.59 4.77 2.59
CA ALA A 47 -2.92 3.37 2.84
C ALA A 47 -2.09 2.45 1.93
N PRO A 48 -1.68 1.25 2.40
CA PRO A 48 -0.90 0.31 1.61
C PRO A 48 -1.53 0.02 0.24
N GLY A 49 -0.70 0.04 -0.80
CA GLY A 49 -1.13 -0.20 -2.18
C GLY A 49 -1.76 0.99 -2.89
N LEU A 50 -1.93 2.13 -2.21
CA LEU A 50 -2.27 3.41 -2.84
C LEU A 50 -1.01 4.19 -3.23
N VAL A 51 -1.11 4.91 -4.34
CA VAL A 51 -0.12 5.89 -4.79
C VAL A 51 -0.86 7.21 -5.02
N GLU A 52 -0.33 8.30 -4.51
CA GLU A 52 -0.88 9.64 -4.76
C GLU A 52 -0.78 9.98 -6.25
N ASP A 53 -1.84 10.59 -6.78
CA ASP A 53 -1.84 11.22 -8.09
C ASP A 53 -1.37 12.67 -7.92
N THR A 54 -0.08 12.88 -8.17
CA THR A 54 0.56 14.19 -7.99
C THR A 54 0.15 15.23 -9.04
N ASP A 55 -0.56 14.84 -10.09
CA ASP A 55 -1.11 15.78 -11.07
C ASP A 55 -2.52 16.25 -10.69
N ALA A 56 -3.22 15.50 -9.83
CA ALA A 56 -4.58 15.78 -9.37
C ALA A 56 -4.65 16.58 -8.04
N ARG A 57 -3.53 17.09 -7.56
CA ARG A 57 -3.42 17.87 -6.31
C ARG A 57 -3.78 19.33 -6.52
N VAL A 58 -4.53 19.87 -5.56
CA VAL A 58 -4.92 21.27 -5.53
C VAL A 58 -4.79 21.76 -4.10
N ALA A 59 -3.82 22.64 -3.84
CA ALA A 59 -3.64 23.31 -2.56
C ALA A 59 -3.81 24.82 -2.73
N PHE A 60 -4.70 25.42 -1.94
CA PHE A 60 -4.90 26.87 -1.89
C PHE A 60 -4.69 27.37 -0.47
N ASP A 61 -3.71 28.24 -0.28
CA ASP A 61 -3.51 28.96 0.97
C ASP A 61 -4.25 30.30 0.94
N LYS A 62 -5.06 30.56 1.98
CA LYS A 62 -5.80 31.82 2.17
C LYS A 62 -5.67 32.32 3.61
N PRO A 63 -5.93 33.61 3.89
CA PRO A 63 -5.91 34.13 5.25
C PRO A 63 -6.83 33.37 6.22
N GLU A 64 -7.94 32.81 5.72
CA GLU A 64 -8.90 32.05 6.50
C GLU A 64 -8.52 30.57 6.71
N GLY A 65 -7.40 30.13 6.12
CA GLY A 65 -6.87 28.77 6.23
C GLY A 65 -6.58 28.12 4.87
N ARG A 66 -5.87 26.98 4.92
CA ARG A 66 -5.50 26.21 3.72
C ARG A 66 -6.62 25.24 3.33
N ILE A 67 -6.89 25.15 2.03
CA ILE A 67 -7.71 24.09 1.44
C ILE A 67 -6.78 23.14 0.69
N VAL A 68 -6.76 21.86 1.08
CA VAL A 68 -5.99 20.82 0.40
C VAL A 68 -6.93 19.83 -0.24
N GLN A 69 -6.73 19.52 -1.51
CA GLN A 69 -7.35 18.39 -2.20
C GLN A 69 -6.27 17.50 -2.78
N ALA A 70 -6.37 16.22 -2.50
CA ALA A 70 -5.46 15.20 -3.02
C ALA A 70 -6.25 13.98 -3.47
N MET A 71 -5.67 13.22 -4.39
CA MET A 71 -6.23 11.95 -4.85
C MET A 71 -5.15 10.88 -4.76
N ALA A 72 -5.52 9.69 -4.32
CA ALA A 72 -4.64 8.52 -4.36
C ALA A 72 -5.40 7.34 -4.98
N SER A 73 -4.70 6.51 -5.74
CA SER A 73 -5.30 5.32 -6.35
C SER A 73 -4.35 4.14 -6.39
N GLY A 74 -4.91 2.93 -6.47
CA GLY A 74 -4.08 1.74 -6.59
C GLY A 74 -4.82 0.43 -6.39
N ARG A 75 -4.03 -0.65 -6.28
CA ARG A 75 -4.55 -1.99 -5.98
C ARG A 75 -4.62 -2.14 -4.47
N ALA A 76 -5.81 -1.95 -3.92
CA ALA A 76 -6.10 -2.11 -2.51
C ALA A 76 -7.52 -2.67 -2.34
N ASP A 77 -7.86 -3.10 -1.12
CA ASP A 77 -9.22 -3.44 -0.75
C ASP A 77 -9.93 -2.20 -0.18
N PRO A 78 -11.10 -1.77 -0.70
CA PRO A 78 -11.80 -0.58 -0.21
C PRO A 78 -12.14 -0.63 1.29
N ALA A 79 -12.46 -1.81 1.83
CA ALA A 79 -12.73 -1.95 3.26
C ALA A 79 -11.44 -1.84 4.08
N GLY A 80 -10.36 -2.46 3.64
CA GLY A 80 -9.02 -2.33 4.21
C GLY A 80 -8.54 -0.88 4.24
N VAL A 81 -8.79 -0.10 3.18
CA VAL A 81 -8.48 1.35 3.16
C VAL A 81 -9.26 2.11 4.24
N ARG A 82 -10.56 1.82 4.40
CA ARG A 82 -11.38 2.44 5.46
C ARG A 82 -10.90 2.06 6.86
N VAL A 83 -10.57 0.79 7.09
CA VAL A 83 -10.02 0.30 8.37
C VAL A 83 -8.70 0.99 8.68
N PHE A 84 -7.77 1.02 7.72
CA PHE A 84 -6.48 1.68 7.86
C PHE A 84 -6.62 3.12 8.38
N TYR A 85 -7.47 3.92 7.74
CA TYR A 85 -7.68 5.31 8.17
C TYR A 85 -8.45 5.42 9.48
N ALA A 86 -9.38 4.51 9.77
CA ALA A 86 -10.08 4.48 11.05
C ALA A 86 -9.14 4.21 12.24
N GLU A 87 -8.09 3.42 12.04
CA GLU A 87 -7.08 3.10 13.05
C GLU A 87 -5.98 4.17 13.13
N THR A 88 -5.60 4.76 12.01
CA THR A 88 -4.45 5.67 11.92
C THR A 88 -4.80 7.10 12.34
N LEU A 89 -5.95 7.61 11.88
CA LEU A 89 -6.35 9.01 12.07
C LEU A 89 -6.46 9.43 13.55
N PRO A 90 -6.99 8.60 14.48
CA PRO A 90 -7.01 8.94 15.91
C PRO A 90 -5.62 9.21 16.50
N GLY A 91 -4.60 8.45 16.09
CA GLY A 91 -3.22 8.63 16.55
C GLY A 91 -2.60 9.96 16.09
N LEU A 92 -3.16 10.57 15.04
CA LEU A 92 -2.77 11.87 14.48
C LEU A 92 -3.64 13.02 15.02
N GLY A 93 -4.48 12.75 16.02
CA GLY A 93 -5.36 13.75 16.65
C GLY A 93 -6.66 14.02 15.90
N TRP A 94 -6.95 13.29 14.82
CA TRP A 94 -8.23 13.39 14.12
C TRP A 94 -9.32 12.63 14.86
N ARG A 95 -10.48 13.26 15.03
CA ARG A 95 -11.66 12.68 15.68
C ARG A 95 -12.72 12.40 14.64
N ARG A 96 -13.33 11.22 14.69
CA ARG A 96 -14.43 10.86 13.78
C ARG A 96 -15.64 11.74 14.07
N ALA A 97 -16.12 12.45 13.06
CA ALA A 97 -17.32 13.28 13.15
C ALA A 97 -18.52 12.63 12.44
N ALA A 98 -18.28 12.03 11.27
CA ALA A 98 -19.26 11.25 10.53
C ALA A 98 -18.56 10.19 9.66
N GLU A 99 -19.30 9.44 8.86
CA GLU A 99 -18.70 8.57 7.85
C GLU A 99 -17.84 9.37 6.87
N GLY A 100 -16.59 8.93 6.68
CA GLY A 100 -15.60 9.62 5.84
C GLY A 100 -15.25 11.04 6.30
N THR A 101 -15.69 11.49 7.49
CA THR A 101 -15.48 12.87 7.95
C THR A 101 -14.84 12.89 9.34
N TRP A 102 -13.75 13.65 9.44
CA TRP A 102 -12.91 13.75 10.63
C TRP A 102 -12.61 15.21 10.96
N THR A 103 -12.38 15.52 12.23
CA THR A 103 -12.04 16.88 12.68
C THR A 103 -10.79 16.88 13.56
N ARG A 104 -9.97 17.91 13.42
CA ARG A 104 -8.76 18.13 14.21
C ARG A 104 -8.55 19.62 14.41
N GLY A 105 -8.61 20.11 15.65
CA GLY A 105 -8.57 21.55 15.91
C GLY A 105 -9.68 22.28 15.16
N THR A 106 -9.30 23.20 14.27
CA THR A 106 -10.20 23.94 13.38
C THR A 106 -10.20 23.40 11.95
N GLU A 107 -9.79 22.14 11.73
CA GLU A 107 -9.75 21.49 10.42
C GLU A 107 -10.81 20.39 10.33
N THR A 108 -11.35 20.21 9.13
CA THR A 108 -12.18 19.08 8.73
C THR A 108 -11.51 18.34 7.58
N LEU A 109 -11.28 17.04 7.76
CA LEU A 109 -10.87 16.10 6.72
C LEU A 109 -12.10 15.34 6.23
N ARG A 110 -12.38 15.42 4.92
CA ARG A 110 -13.33 14.57 4.22
C ARG A 110 -12.57 13.59 3.33
N MET A 111 -12.98 12.33 3.38
CA MET A 111 -12.44 11.24 2.61
C MET A 111 -13.55 10.47 1.93
N ILE A 112 -13.41 10.28 0.62
CA ILE A 112 -14.33 9.45 -0.17
C ILE A 112 -13.52 8.31 -0.75
N VAL A 113 -13.94 7.08 -0.47
CA VAL A 113 -13.31 5.85 -0.97
C VAL A 113 -14.23 5.22 -2.00
N ASP A 114 -13.81 5.24 -3.26
CA ASP A 114 -14.53 4.70 -4.40
C ASP A 114 -13.74 3.57 -5.07
N THR A 115 -14.39 2.84 -5.98
CA THR A 115 -13.75 1.91 -6.89
C THR A 115 -13.98 2.35 -8.33
N ARG A 116 -12.91 2.43 -9.13
CA ARG A 116 -12.94 2.79 -10.55
C ARG A 116 -12.01 1.85 -11.30
N ASP A 117 -12.52 1.22 -12.36
CA ASP A 117 -11.75 0.31 -13.23
C ASP A 117 -10.99 -0.78 -12.45
N GLY A 118 -11.62 -1.33 -11.41
CA GLY A 118 -11.02 -2.36 -10.54
C GLY A 118 -9.90 -1.86 -9.62
N ARG A 119 -9.74 -0.55 -9.47
CA ARG A 119 -8.78 0.09 -8.57
C ARG A 119 -9.51 0.90 -7.51
N VAL A 120 -8.94 0.98 -6.32
CA VAL A 120 -9.43 1.90 -5.28
C VAL A 120 -8.99 3.31 -5.66
N VAL A 121 -9.90 4.27 -5.51
CA VAL A 121 -9.61 5.70 -5.61
C VAL A 121 -10.06 6.35 -4.32
N VAL A 122 -9.15 7.09 -3.69
CA VAL A 122 -9.44 7.87 -2.49
C VAL A 122 -9.28 9.35 -2.81
N ARG A 123 -10.30 10.13 -2.49
CA ARG A 123 -10.26 11.59 -2.58
C ARG A 123 -10.22 12.16 -1.18
N PHE A 124 -9.23 13.02 -0.93
CA PHE A 124 -9.03 13.72 0.32
C PHE A 124 -9.36 15.19 0.12
N ALA A 125 -10.05 15.78 1.08
CA ALA A 125 -10.27 17.22 1.16
C ALA A 125 -10.08 17.67 2.60
N ILE A 126 -9.14 18.57 2.84
CA ILE A 126 -8.93 19.23 4.12
C ILE A 126 -9.30 20.69 3.96
N ALA A 127 -10.12 21.20 4.87
CA ALA A 127 -10.52 22.60 4.90
C ALA A 127 -10.74 23.06 6.34
N PRO A 128 -10.71 24.38 6.60
CA PRO A 128 -11.14 24.92 7.88
C PRO A 128 -12.57 24.47 8.21
N SER A 129 -12.80 24.05 9.46
CA SER A 129 -14.15 23.93 10.00
C SER A 129 -14.77 25.32 10.05
N ALA A 130 -16.01 25.46 9.56
CA ALA A 130 -16.75 26.69 9.74
C ALA A 130 -16.83 27.05 11.24
N PRO A 131 -16.68 28.33 11.62
CA PRO A 131 -16.79 28.79 13.00
C PRO A 131 -18.20 28.59 13.58
#